data_AF-A0A379GCH2-F1
#
_entry.id   AF-A0A379GCH2-F1
#
_cell.length_a   1.000
_cell.length_b   1.000
_cell.length_c   1.000
_cell.angle_alpha   90.00
_cell.angle_beta   90.00
_cell.angle_gamma   90.00
#
_symmetry.space_group_name_H-M   'P 1'
#
loop_
_entity.id
_entity.type
_entity.pdbx_description
1 polymer ?
#
loop_
_entity_poly.entity_id
_entity_poly.type
_entity_poly.pdbx_seq_one_letter_code
_entity_poly.pdbx_strand_id
1 'polypeptide(L)'
;MSEIKDRQMEGLKLPPHSLEAEQSVLGGLMIDNERWDNVSERVTADDFYSRPHRTIFAQMQRLLELGKPIDLITLSEALEQNAELESVGGFAYLAELSKNTPSAANINAYADIVRERAVVRDMIKVANEIADAGFDPQGRTSEDLLDFAESRVFQIAETRANKDEGPKAIDAILEETVEKIEQLYQKPHDGVTGVSSGYQDLDKKTAGLQKSDLIIVAARPSMGKTTFAMNLCENAAMTEEKPVLIFSLEMPGNQIMMRMLASLSRVDQTRIRTGQLDDEDWARISSTMGILLEKRNMYIDDSSGLTPTEVRSRARRIYREHGGLSLIMIDYLQLMRVPSLSENRTLEIAEISRSLKALAKELQVPVVALSQLNRSLEQRADKRPVNSDLRESGSIEQDADLIMFIYRDEVYHENSDLKGVAEIIIGKQRNGPIGTVRLTFNGQWSRFDNYAGPAYDDE
;
A
#
# COMPACT_ATOMS: atom_id res chain seq x y z
N MET A 1 27.08 -47.67 26.90
CA MET A 1 27.84 -46.91 25.86
C MET A 1 26.93 -46.21 24.84
N SER A 2 25.59 -46.29 24.91
CA SER A 2 24.69 -45.55 24.00
C SER A 2 24.25 -44.18 24.53
N GLU A 3 24.24 -43.94 25.84
CA GLU A 3 23.78 -42.65 26.42
C GLU A 3 24.77 -41.48 26.32
N ILE A 4 26.02 -41.72 25.91
CA ILE A 4 27.04 -40.66 25.80
C ILE A 4 26.99 -39.96 24.42
N LYS A 5 26.37 -40.59 23.41
CA LYS A 5 26.26 -40.00 22.06
C LYS A 5 25.14 -38.97 21.93
N ASP A 6 24.09 -39.01 22.75
CA ASP A 6 22.95 -38.08 22.62
C ASP A 6 23.21 -36.70 23.24
N ARG A 7 23.96 -36.61 24.35
CA ARG A 7 24.25 -35.32 25.01
C ARG A 7 25.22 -34.41 24.24
N GLN A 8 25.96 -34.93 23.27
CA GLN A 8 26.87 -34.12 22.44
C GLN A 8 26.15 -33.46 21.25
N MET A 9 24.97 -33.95 20.84
CA MET A 9 24.16 -33.31 19.79
C MET A 9 23.22 -32.21 20.30
N GLU A 10 22.86 -32.21 21.59
CA GLU A 10 22.01 -31.17 22.21
C GLU A 10 22.70 -29.78 22.33
N GLY A 11 24.02 -29.70 22.14
CA GLY A 11 24.81 -28.46 22.30
C GLY A 11 25.02 -27.63 21.03
N LEU A 12 24.67 -28.14 19.84
CA LEU A 12 24.76 -27.41 18.58
C LEU A 12 23.36 -26.97 18.18
N LYS A 13 23.07 -25.66 18.33
CA LYS A 13 21.85 -25.05 17.77
C LYS A 13 21.93 -25.12 16.24
N LEU A 14 21.49 -26.25 15.68
CA LEU A 14 21.39 -26.42 14.24
C LEU A 14 20.23 -25.58 13.72
N PRO A 15 20.42 -24.82 12.64
CA PRO A 15 19.33 -24.13 11.98
C PRO A 15 18.24 -25.13 11.55
N PRO A 16 16.95 -24.76 11.58
CA PRO A 16 15.86 -25.65 11.16
C PRO A 16 16.04 -26.15 9.72
N HIS A 17 15.92 -27.46 9.54
CA HIS A 17 16.06 -28.15 8.25
C HIS A 17 15.31 -29.49 8.29
N SER A 18 15.09 -30.08 7.11
CA SER A 18 14.56 -31.45 6.98
C SER A 18 15.19 -32.10 5.75
N LEU A 19 16.26 -32.87 5.95
CA LEU A 19 16.94 -33.55 4.85
C LEU A 19 16.03 -34.57 4.17
N GLU A 20 15.18 -35.27 4.92
CA GLU A 20 14.23 -36.25 4.40
C GLU A 20 13.22 -35.61 3.44
N ALA A 21 12.69 -34.44 3.78
CA ALA A 21 11.80 -33.69 2.89
C ALA A 21 12.53 -33.19 1.65
N GLU A 22 13.76 -32.68 1.79
CA GLU A 22 14.59 -32.27 0.65
C GLU A 22 14.85 -33.43 -0.32
N GLN A 23 15.24 -34.61 0.22
CA GLN A 23 15.47 -35.81 -0.58
C GLN A 23 14.20 -36.26 -1.30
N SER A 24 13.06 -36.21 -0.62
CA SER A 24 11.76 -36.56 -1.19
C SER A 24 11.33 -35.62 -2.31
N VAL A 25 11.64 -34.32 -2.21
CA VAL A 25 11.38 -33.35 -3.29
C VAL A 25 12.26 -33.65 -4.50
N LEU A 26 13.57 -33.80 -4.31
CA LEU A 26 14.51 -34.06 -5.41
C LEU A 26 14.24 -35.40 -6.08
N GLY A 27 14.08 -36.47 -5.30
CA GLY A 27 13.77 -37.79 -5.84
C GLY A 27 12.41 -37.83 -6.55
N GLY A 28 11.42 -37.10 -6.02
CA GLY A 28 10.10 -36.99 -6.63
C GLY A 28 10.15 -36.32 -8.00
N LEU A 29 10.94 -35.24 -8.15
CA LEU A 29 11.14 -34.55 -9.43
C LEU A 29 11.91 -35.40 -10.45
N MET A 30 12.79 -36.31 -10.02
CA MET A 30 13.46 -37.28 -10.92
C MET A 30 12.52 -38.38 -11.41
N ILE A 31 11.40 -38.62 -10.72
CA ILE A 31 10.41 -39.64 -11.08
C ILE A 31 9.30 -39.03 -11.95
N ASP A 32 8.85 -37.82 -11.61
CA ASP A 32 7.73 -37.15 -12.24
C ASP A 32 8.07 -35.67 -12.52
N ASN A 33 8.42 -35.38 -13.77
CA ASN A 33 8.80 -34.03 -14.21
C ASN A 33 7.58 -33.09 -14.33
N GLU A 34 6.35 -33.61 -14.47
CA GLU A 34 5.14 -32.77 -14.57
C GLU A 34 4.86 -32.01 -13.27
N ARG A 35 5.45 -32.46 -12.15
CA ARG A 35 5.36 -31.80 -10.85
C ARG A 35 6.29 -30.59 -10.72
N TRP A 36 7.19 -30.35 -11.67
CA TRP A 36 8.15 -29.25 -11.60
C TRP A 36 7.47 -27.90 -11.41
N ASP A 37 6.45 -27.59 -12.20
CA ASP A 37 5.79 -26.27 -12.16
C ASP A 37 5.22 -25.99 -10.75
N ASN A 38 4.55 -26.98 -10.15
CA ASN A 38 4.02 -26.87 -8.80
C ASN A 38 5.12 -26.72 -7.72
N VAL A 39 6.24 -27.44 -7.86
CA VAL A 39 7.32 -27.40 -6.86
C VAL A 39 8.13 -26.11 -6.97
N SER A 40 8.45 -25.67 -8.19
CA SER A 40 9.24 -24.45 -8.44
C SER A 40 8.52 -23.16 -8.03
N GLU A 41 7.18 -23.17 -8.00
CA GLU A 41 6.39 -22.09 -7.37
C GLU A 41 6.54 -22.00 -5.84
N ARG A 42 6.91 -23.12 -5.18
CA ARG A 42 6.93 -23.23 -3.72
C ARG A 42 8.34 -23.11 -3.14
N VAL A 43 9.32 -23.66 -3.84
CA VAL A 43 10.72 -23.74 -3.38
C VAL A 43 11.69 -23.35 -4.48
N THR A 44 12.73 -22.65 -4.06
CA THR A 44 13.89 -22.23 -4.86
C THR A 44 15.12 -23.03 -4.46
N ALA A 45 16.18 -22.97 -5.26
CA ALA A 45 17.43 -23.68 -4.96
C ALA A 45 18.02 -23.29 -3.58
N ASP A 46 17.89 -22.03 -3.15
CA ASP A 46 18.43 -21.55 -1.87
C ASP A 46 17.64 -22.02 -0.64
N ASP A 47 16.41 -22.52 -0.84
CA ASP A 47 15.57 -23.05 0.24
C ASP A 47 16.11 -24.37 0.80
N PHE A 48 16.92 -25.11 0.03
CA PHE A 48 17.55 -26.35 0.50
C PHE A 48 18.68 -26.05 1.51
N TYR A 49 18.72 -26.79 2.60
CA TYR A 49 19.77 -26.66 3.61
C TYR A 49 21.11 -27.22 3.10
N SER A 50 21.06 -28.39 2.47
CA SER A 50 22.25 -29.09 1.97
C SER A 50 22.77 -28.45 0.68
N ARG A 51 24.07 -28.09 0.64
CA ARG A 51 24.70 -27.53 -0.55
C ARG A 51 24.59 -28.47 -1.77
N PRO A 52 24.85 -29.79 -1.66
CA PRO A 52 24.53 -30.76 -2.71
C PRO A 52 23.11 -30.64 -3.26
N HIS A 53 22.09 -30.52 -2.40
CA HIS A 53 20.69 -30.42 -2.83
C HIS A 53 20.40 -29.13 -3.61
N ARG A 54 21.01 -28.00 -3.21
CA ARG A 54 20.91 -26.74 -3.97
C ARG A 54 21.43 -26.91 -5.39
N THR A 55 22.62 -27.50 -5.51
CA THR A 55 23.27 -27.75 -6.81
C THR A 55 22.42 -28.67 -7.68
N ILE A 56 21.89 -29.75 -7.09
CA ILE A 56 21.00 -30.68 -7.79
C ILE A 56 19.75 -29.96 -8.31
N PHE A 57 19.05 -29.22 -7.45
CA PHE A 57 17.83 -28.49 -7.84
C PHE A 57 18.11 -27.44 -8.92
N ALA A 58 19.22 -26.70 -8.81
CA ALA A 58 19.63 -25.72 -9.81
C ALA A 58 19.92 -26.37 -11.18
N GLN A 59 20.50 -27.58 -11.20
CA GLN A 59 20.74 -28.31 -12.44
C GLN A 59 19.46 -28.90 -13.04
N MET A 60 18.52 -29.36 -12.19
CA MET A 60 17.18 -29.75 -12.64
C MET A 60 16.48 -28.59 -13.37
N GLN A 61 16.53 -27.39 -12.79
CA GLN A 61 15.97 -26.19 -13.42
C GLN A 61 16.61 -25.92 -14.80
N ARG A 62 17.93 -25.95 -14.89
CA ARG A 62 18.66 -25.72 -16.16
C ARG A 62 18.30 -26.76 -17.23
N LEU A 63 18.12 -28.03 -16.85
CA LEU A 63 17.74 -29.07 -17.79
C LEU A 63 16.36 -28.81 -18.40
N LEU A 64 15.39 -28.40 -17.58
CA LEU A 64 14.05 -28.05 -18.06
C LEU A 64 14.03 -26.79 -18.90
N GLU A 65 14.82 -25.77 -18.55
CA GLU A 65 15.01 -24.57 -19.39
C GLU A 65 15.56 -24.92 -20.79
N LEU A 66 16.37 -25.99 -20.88
CA LEU A 66 16.88 -26.53 -22.14
C LEU A 66 15.93 -27.55 -22.81
N GLY A 67 14.73 -27.75 -22.26
CA GLY A 67 13.73 -28.70 -22.77
C GLY A 67 14.14 -30.17 -22.64
N LYS A 68 15.07 -30.50 -21.73
CA LYS A 68 15.52 -31.87 -21.48
C LYS A 68 14.79 -32.45 -20.25
N PRO A 69 14.35 -33.71 -20.29
CA PRO A 69 13.74 -34.37 -19.14
C PRO A 69 14.76 -34.56 -18.01
N ILE A 70 14.27 -34.55 -16.77
CA ILE A 70 15.08 -34.80 -15.59
C ILE A 70 14.87 -36.26 -15.18
N ASP A 71 15.91 -37.07 -15.36
CA ASP A 71 15.98 -38.40 -14.78
C ASP A 71 17.39 -38.62 -14.20
N LEU A 72 17.60 -39.77 -13.55
CA LEU A 72 18.89 -40.10 -12.94
C LEU A 72 20.06 -39.99 -13.93
N ILE A 73 19.85 -40.40 -15.18
CA ILE A 73 20.89 -40.44 -16.21
C ILE A 73 21.17 -39.02 -16.70
N THR A 74 20.14 -38.30 -17.16
CA THR A 74 20.29 -36.95 -17.74
C THR A 74 20.85 -35.96 -16.73
N LEU A 75 20.44 -36.06 -15.46
CA LEU A 75 20.95 -35.23 -14.38
C LEU A 75 22.40 -35.57 -14.05
N SER A 76 22.77 -36.85 -14.01
CA SER A 76 24.15 -37.27 -13.74
C SER A 76 25.12 -36.80 -14.84
N GLU A 77 24.72 -36.90 -16.11
CA GLU A 77 25.51 -36.43 -17.25
C GLU A 77 25.67 -34.91 -17.22
N ALA A 78 24.60 -34.16 -16.93
CA ALA A 78 24.65 -32.70 -16.83
C ALA A 78 25.54 -32.22 -15.67
N LEU A 79 25.50 -32.91 -14.53
CA LEU A 79 26.38 -32.64 -13.39
C LEU A 79 27.84 -33.00 -13.71
N GLU A 80 28.09 -34.07 -14.46
CA GLU A 80 29.44 -34.48 -14.87
C GLU A 80 30.06 -33.49 -15.86
N GLN A 81 29.29 -33.04 -16.85
CA GLN A 81 29.73 -32.01 -17.82
C GLN A 81 30.11 -30.69 -17.15
N ASN A 82 29.46 -30.35 -16.03
CA ASN A 82 29.77 -29.16 -15.24
C ASN A 82 30.83 -29.39 -14.15
N ALA A 83 31.42 -30.59 -14.07
CA ALA A 83 32.36 -31.00 -13.01
C ALA A 83 31.79 -30.87 -11.57
N GLU A 84 30.47 -31.00 -11.41
CA GLU A 84 29.77 -30.88 -10.13
C GLU A 84 29.34 -32.24 -9.55
N LEU A 85 29.37 -33.33 -10.35
CA LEU A 85 28.88 -34.66 -9.95
C LEU A 85 29.54 -35.20 -8.68
N GLU A 86 30.86 -35.09 -8.54
CA GLU A 86 31.55 -35.54 -7.33
C GLU A 86 31.16 -34.70 -6.10
N SER A 87 30.93 -33.40 -6.28
CA SER A 87 30.59 -32.47 -5.20
C SER A 87 29.21 -32.71 -4.60
N VAL A 88 28.31 -33.33 -5.36
CA VAL A 88 26.95 -33.66 -4.90
C VAL A 88 26.82 -35.08 -4.33
N GLY A 89 27.93 -35.84 -4.23
CA GLY A 89 27.94 -37.22 -3.72
C GLY A 89 28.00 -38.31 -4.80
N GLY A 90 28.16 -37.90 -6.06
CA GLY A 90 28.30 -38.82 -7.20
C GLY A 90 27.01 -39.50 -7.64
N PHE A 91 27.13 -40.36 -8.64
CA PHE A 91 26.00 -41.12 -9.20
C PHE A 91 25.26 -41.96 -8.14
N ALA A 92 26.01 -42.54 -7.19
CA ALA A 92 25.45 -43.36 -6.12
C ALA A 92 24.45 -42.58 -5.25
N TYR A 93 24.73 -41.30 -4.98
CA TYR A 93 23.83 -40.45 -4.19
C TYR A 93 22.55 -40.10 -4.94
N LEU A 94 22.64 -39.75 -6.22
CA LEU A 94 21.46 -39.49 -7.05
C LEU A 94 20.56 -40.75 -7.15
N ALA A 95 21.18 -41.93 -7.27
CA ALA A 95 20.46 -43.20 -7.27
C ALA A 95 19.76 -43.47 -5.92
N GLU A 96 20.38 -43.06 -4.80
CA GLU A 96 19.78 -43.12 -3.48
C GLU A 96 18.57 -42.18 -3.34
N LEU A 97 18.66 -40.94 -3.84
CA LEU A 97 17.55 -39.98 -3.84
C LEU A 97 16.32 -40.53 -4.60
N SER A 98 16.55 -41.11 -5.77
CA SER A 98 15.52 -41.73 -6.59
C SER A 98 14.90 -42.95 -5.89
N LYS A 99 15.72 -43.78 -5.22
CA LYS A 99 15.25 -45.00 -4.55
C LYS A 99 14.50 -44.73 -3.24
N ASN A 100 14.95 -43.74 -2.45
CA ASN A 100 14.36 -43.41 -1.16
C ASN A 100 13.04 -42.62 -1.28
N THR A 101 12.64 -42.26 -2.50
CA THR A 101 11.38 -41.56 -2.77
C THR A 101 10.36 -42.50 -3.44
N PRO A 102 9.56 -43.26 -2.68
CA PRO A 102 8.68 -44.27 -3.25
C PRO A 102 7.49 -43.70 -4.06
N SER A 103 7.14 -42.42 -3.90
CA SER A 103 6.05 -41.79 -4.65
C SER A 103 6.18 -40.26 -4.76
N ALA A 104 5.83 -39.71 -5.92
CA ALA A 104 5.69 -38.28 -6.16
C ALA A 104 4.34 -37.70 -5.67
N ALA A 105 3.42 -38.52 -5.15
CA ALA A 105 2.06 -38.08 -4.80
C ALA A 105 2.02 -36.95 -3.76
N ASN A 106 2.95 -36.95 -2.81
CA ASN A 106 3.01 -35.98 -1.71
C ASN A 106 4.12 -34.92 -1.88
N ILE A 107 4.67 -34.77 -3.08
CA ILE A 107 5.81 -33.86 -3.33
C ILE A 107 5.54 -32.41 -2.90
N ASN A 108 4.28 -31.94 -3.06
CA ASN A 108 3.87 -30.61 -2.64
C ASN A 108 3.97 -30.43 -1.12
N ALA A 109 3.56 -31.43 -0.33
CA ALA A 109 3.64 -31.36 1.13
C ALA A 109 5.10 -31.34 1.60
N TYR A 110 5.99 -32.07 0.93
CA TYR A 110 7.42 -32.03 1.23
C TYR A 110 8.05 -30.69 0.82
N ALA A 111 7.66 -30.12 -0.32
CA ALA A 111 8.08 -28.79 -0.75
C ALA A 111 7.65 -27.71 0.26
N ASP A 112 6.41 -27.78 0.78
CA ASP A 112 5.93 -26.87 1.82
C ASP A 112 6.75 -27.01 3.12
N ILE A 113 7.15 -28.23 3.51
CA ILE A 113 8.03 -28.45 4.66
C ILE A 113 9.41 -27.81 4.44
N VAL A 114 10.03 -28.02 3.28
CA VAL A 114 11.34 -27.42 2.94
C VAL A 114 11.23 -25.89 3.00
N ARG A 115 10.18 -25.33 2.40
CA ARG A 115 9.93 -23.89 2.40
C ARG A 115 9.76 -23.32 3.81
N GLU A 116 8.94 -23.96 4.65
CA GLU A 116 8.72 -23.51 6.03
C GLU A 116 10.03 -23.52 6.82
N ARG A 117 10.87 -24.56 6.66
CA ARG A 117 12.18 -24.62 7.32
C ARG A 117 13.15 -23.56 6.79
N ALA A 118 13.12 -23.25 5.49
CA ALA A 118 13.91 -22.19 4.89
C ALA A 118 13.54 -20.81 5.47
N VAL A 119 12.25 -20.49 5.56
CA VAL A 119 11.78 -19.22 6.14
C VAL A 119 12.24 -19.05 7.58
N VAL A 120 12.12 -20.09 8.41
CA VAL A 120 12.59 -20.00 9.81
C VAL A 120 14.11 -19.85 9.87
N ARG A 121 14.86 -20.49 8.97
CA ARG A 121 16.31 -20.34 8.87
C ARG A 121 16.74 -18.94 8.43
N ASP A 122 16.03 -18.34 7.48
CA ASP A 122 16.30 -16.96 7.02
C ASP A 122 15.99 -15.94 8.11
N MET A 123 14.92 -16.15 8.87
CA MET A 123 14.61 -15.35 10.06
C MET A 123 15.74 -15.39 11.09
N ILE A 124 16.34 -16.56 11.35
CA ILE A 124 17.49 -16.68 12.25
C ILE A 124 18.71 -15.94 11.68
N LYS A 125 18.95 -16.05 10.37
CA LYS A 125 20.05 -15.37 9.70
C LYS A 125 19.92 -13.85 9.82
N VAL A 126 18.75 -13.30 9.52
CA VAL A 126 18.45 -11.87 9.65
C VAL A 126 18.55 -11.40 11.11
N ALA A 127 18.06 -12.19 12.06
CA ALA A 127 18.19 -11.85 13.48
C ALA A 127 19.67 -11.72 13.90
N ASN A 128 20.54 -12.63 13.42
CA ASN A 128 21.97 -12.54 13.68
C ASN A 128 22.61 -11.33 12.99
N GLU A 129 22.26 -11.03 11.73
CA GLU A 129 22.77 -9.84 11.02
C GLU A 129 22.39 -8.53 11.74
N ILE A 130 21.17 -8.44 12.27
CA ILE A 130 20.70 -7.29 13.06
C ILE A 130 21.44 -7.21 14.39
N ALA A 131 21.62 -8.34 15.07
CA ALA A 131 22.37 -8.40 16.33
C ALA A 131 23.83 -7.97 16.13
N ASP A 132 24.49 -8.48 15.09
CA ASP A 132 25.87 -8.14 14.73
C ASP A 132 26.01 -6.64 14.44
N ALA A 133 25.07 -6.05 13.68
CA ALA A 133 25.06 -4.61 13.41
C ALA A 133 24.82 -3.76 14.68
N GLY A 134 24.10 -4.29 15.67
CA GLY A 134 23.91 -3.64 16.96
C GLY A 134 25.17 -3.68 17.85
N PHE A 135 25.95 -4.75 17.78
CA PHE A 135 27.22 -4.88 18.51
C PHE A 135 28.38 -4.14 17.83
N ASP A 136 28.41 -4.08 16.50
CA ASP A 136 29.39 -3.34 15.69
C ASP A 136 28.69 -2.39 14.70
N PRO A 137 28.34 -1.15 15.13
CA PRO A 137 27.66 -0.18 14.28
C PRO A 137 28.46 0.35 13.09
N GLN A 138 29.78 0.15 13.06
CA GLN A 138 30.68 0.66 12.01
C GLN A 138 30.47 2.14 11.63
N GLY A 139 30.09 2.98 12.60
CA GLY A 139 29.85 4.42 12.40
C GLY A 139 28.45 4.80 11.88
N ARG A 140 27.53 3.84 11.75
CA ARG A 140 26.11 4.10 11.45
C ARG A 140 25.41 4.75 12.64
N THR A 141 24.44 5.63 12.35
CA THR A 141 23.58 6.21 13.39
C THR A 141 22.52 5.19 13.86
N SER A 142 21.84 5.47 14.97
CA SER A 142 20.72 4.63 15.43
C SER A 142 19.56 4.59 14.43
N GLU A 143 19.33 5.67 13.67
CA GLU A 143 18.31 5.72 12.61
C GLU A 143 18.69 4.78 11.47
N ASP A 144 19.94 4.83 11.00
CA ASP A 144 20.43 3.94 9.93
C ASP A 144 20.35 2.45 10.32
N LEU A 145 20.59 2.12 11.59
CA LEU A 145 20.48 0.75 12.11
C LEU A 145 19.04 0.25 12.18
N LEU A 146 18.09 1.14 12.53
CA LEU A 146 16.66 0.83 12.52
C LEU A 146 16.17 0.60 11.08
N ASP A 147 16.55 1.47 10.14
CA ASP A 147 16.22 1.32 8.72
C ASP A 147 16.82 0.03 8.13
N PHE A 148 18.06 -0.30 8.50
CA PHE A 148 18.70 -1.56 8.12
C PHE A 148 17.91 -2.77 8.65
N ALA A 149 17.48 -2.74 9.91
CA ALA A 149 16.70 -3.81 10.51
C ALA A 149 15.32 -3.95 9.84
N GLU A 150 14.62 -2.83 9.60
CA GLU A 150 13.33 -2.83 8.90
C GLU A 150 13.45 -3.42 7.49
N SER A 151 14.47 -3.00 6.74
CA SER A 151 14.73 -3.51 5.38
C SER A 151 14.98 -5.02 5.36
N ARG A 152 15.79 -5.54 6.29
CA ARG A 152 16.09 -6.98 6.37
C ARG A 152 14.91 -7.84 6.76
N VAL A 153 14.13 -7.39 7.75
CA VAL A 153 12.89 -8.07 8.15
C VAL A 153 11.87 -8.03 7.01
N PHE A 154 11.81 -6.94 6.26
CA PHE A 154 10.90 -6.79 5.14
C PHE A 154 11.19 -7.76 3.98
N GLN A 155 12.46 -7.99 3.63
CA GLN A 155 12.84 -8.95 2.58
C GLN A 155 12.29 -10.37 2.84
N ILE A 156 12.22 -10.80 4.11
CA ILE A 156 11.61 -12.09 4.49
C ILE A 156 10.10 -12.11 4.17
N ALA A 157 9.40 -10.99 4.43
CA ALA A 157 7.96 -10.88 4.20
C ALA A 157 7.60 -10.82 2.70
N GLU A 158 8.41 -10.11 1.90
CA GLU A 158 8.21 -9.96 0.45
C GLU A 158 8.29 -11.31 -0.27
N THR A 159 9.22 -12.18 0.14
CA THR A 159 9.36 -13.53 -0.43
C THR A 159 8.15 -14.44 -0.13
N ARG A 160 7.27 -14.06 0.82
CA ARG A 160 6.03 -14.78 1.16
C ARG A 160 4.80 -14.22 0.42
N ALA A 161 4.82 -12.94 0.07
CA ALA A 161 3.71 -12.24 -0.61
C ALA A 161 3.60 -12.58 -2.10
N ASN A 162 4.66 -13.09 -2.73
CA ASN A 162 4.66 -13.51 -4.13
C ASN A 162 3.65 -14.64 -4.47
N LYS A 163 2.99 -15.27 -3.49
CA LYS A 163 1.90 -16.24 -3.76
C LYS A 163 0.62 -15.59 -4.33
N ASP A 164 0.38 -14.31 -4.04
CA ASP A 164 -0.76 -13.57 -4.60
C ASP A 164 -0.39 -12.72 -5.83
N GLU A 165 0.90 -12.66 -6.18
CA GLU A 165 1.42 -11.93 -7.33
C GLU A 165 1.81 -12.91 -8.44
N GLY A 166 0.94 -13.03 -9.44
CA GLY A 166 1.12 -13.90 -10.60
C GLY A 166 -0.08 -13.82 -11.54
N PRO A 167 -0.01 -14.43 -12.75
CA PRO A 167 -1.14 -14.51 -13.64
C PRO A 167 -2.27 -15.33 -12.99
N LYS A 168 -3.38 -14.66 -12.66
CA LYS A 168 -4.60 -15.32 -12.18
C LYS A 168 -5.39 -15.84 -13.38
N ALA A 169 -5.87 -17.07 -13.30
CA ALA A 169 -6.76 -17.64 -14.30
C ALA A 169 -8.11 -16.90 -14.31
N ILE A 170 -8.74 -16.83 -15.48
CA ILE A 170 -9.93 -15.98 -15.69
C ILE A 170 -11.14 -16.45 -14.88
N ASP A 171 -11.25 -17.75 -14.64
CA ASP A 171 -12.28 -18.39 -13.82
C ASP A 171 -12.23 -17.92 -12.37
N ALA A 172 -11.04 -17.90 -11.75
CA ALA A 172 -10.86 -17.39 -10.40
C ALA A 172 -11.21 -15.90 -10.28
N ILE A 173 -10.84 -15.08 -11.28
CA ILE A 173 -11.20 -13.65 -11.32
C ILE A 173 -12.71 -13.48 -11.51
N LEU A 174 -13.33 -14.30 -12.36
CA LEU A 174 -14.76 -14.23 -12.66
C LEU A 174 -15.60 -14.56 -11.43
N GLU A 175 -15.23 -15.59 -10.67
CA GLU A 175 -15.91 -15.97 -9.43
C GLU A 175 -15.88 -14.81 -8.42
N GLU A 176 -14.70 -14.25 -8.14
CA GLU A 176 -14.55 -13.08 -7.26
C GLU A 176 -15.36 -11.86 -7.75
N THR A 177 -15.40 -11.65 -9.07
CA THR A 177 -16.14 -10.53 -9.67
C THR A 177 -17.66 -10.71 -9.54
N VAL A 178 -18.18 -11.92 -9.76
CA VAL A 178 -19.61 -12.22 -9.64
C VAL A 178 -20.05 -12.11 -8.19
N GLU A 179 -19.28 -12.64 -7.23
CA GLU A 179 -19.56 -12.49 -5.80
C GLU A 179 -19.66 -11.01 -5.41
N LYS A 180 -18.75 -10.16 -5.91
CA LYS A 180 -18.78 -8.72 -5.66
C LYS A 180 -20.02 -8.04 -6.24
N ILE A 181 -20.45 -8.42 -7.44
CA ILE A 181 -21.68 -7.91 -8.05
C ILE A 181 -22.91 -8.33 -7.25
N GLU A 182 -22.98 -9.58 -6.79
CA GLU A 182 -24.07 -10.07 -5.95
C GLU A 182 -24.17 -9.31 -4.62
N GLN A 183 -23.03 -9.04 -3.97
CA GLN A 183 -22.98 -8.25 -2.75
C GLN A 183 -23.53 -6.83 -2.96
N LEU A 184 -23.18 -6.18 -4.07
CA LEU A 184 -23.70 -4.86 -4.43
C LEU A 184 -25.21 -4.88 -4.74
N TYR A 185 -25.70 -5.95 -5.35
CA TYR A 185 -27.12 -6.11 -5.63
C TYR A 185 -27.95 -6.32 -4.34
N GLN A 186 -27.42 -7.08 -3.38
CA GLN A 186 -28.13 -7.40 -2.14
C GLN A 186 -28.21 -6.23 -1.15
N LYS A 187 -27.26 -5.30 -1.18
CA LYS A 187 -27.22 -4.12 -0.30
C LYS A 187 -27.47 -2.86 -1.12
N PRO A 188 -28.69 -2.28 -1.12
CA PRO A 188 -28.93 -0.98 -1.76
C PRO A 188 -28.03 0.08 -1.11
N HIS A 189 -27.19 0.71 -1.92
CA HIS A 189 -26.14 1.63 -1.47
C HIS A 189 -26.30 3.02 -2.12
N ASP A 190 -27.49 3.30 -2.66
CA ASP A 190 -27.86 4.55 -3.35
C ASP A 190 -26.83 5.00 -4.42
N GLY A 191 -26.11 4.02 -5.01
CA GLY A 191 -25.06 4.23 -6.00
C GLY A 191 -23.64 4.43 -5.45
N VAL A 192 -23.41 4.38 -4.14
CA VAL A 192 -22.09 4.60 -3.51
C VAL A 192 -21.42 3.27 -3.14
N THR A 193 -20.46 2.82 -3.94
CA THR A 193 -19.75 1.54 -3.74
C THR A 193 -18.46 1.71 -2.93
N GLY A 194 -17.88 2.90 -2.94
CA GLY A 194 -16.69 3.27 -2.18
C GLY A 194 -17.01 3.94 -0.84
N VAL A 195 -16.00 4.55 -0.23
CA VAL A 195 -16.19 5.41 0.95
C VAL A 195 -16.91 6.69 0.51
N SER A 196 -18.03 7.02 1.15
CA SER A 196 -18.80 8.21 0.76
C SER A 196 -17.98 9.49 0.94
N SER A 197 -18.05 10.39 -0.04
CA SER A 197 -17.47 11.74 0.07
C SER A 197 -18.29 12.66 1.00
N GLY A 198 -19.54 12.30 1.28
CA GLY A 198 -20.50 13.15 2.01
C GLY A 198 -21.23 14.16 1.12
N TYR A 199 -20.89 14.20 -0.16
CA TYR A 199 -21.54 15.06 -1.15
C TYR A 199 -22.30 14.22 -2.17
N GLN A 200 -23.62 14.40 -2.23
CA GLN A 200 -24.51 13.57 -3.02
C GLN A 200 -24.18 13.63 -4.51
N ASP A 201 -23.94 14.84 -5.04
CA ASP A 201 -23.67 15.02 -6.46
C ASP A 201 -22.26 14.58 -6.85
N LEU A 202 -21.31 14.60 -5.91
CA LEU A 202 -19.99 14.03 -6.13
C LEU A 202 -20.06 12.50 -6.11
N ASP A 203 -20.73 11.92 -5.12
CA ASP A 203 -20.90 10.48 -4.99
C ASP A 203 -21.68 9.89 -6.19
N LYS A 204 -22.63 10.62 -6.79
CA LYS A 204 -23.28 10.19 -8.04
C LYS A 204 -22.30 10.08 -9.23
N LYS A 205 -21.28 10.96 -9.31
CA LYS A 205 -20.28 10.93 -10.39
C LYS A 205 -19.12 9.98 -10.10
N THR A 206 -18.78 9.74 -8.83
CA THR A 206 -17.63 8.92 -8.43
C THR A 206 -17.99 7.53 -7.93
N ALA A 207 -19.25 7.28 -7.60
CA ALA A 207 -19.71 6.13 -6.81
C ALA A 207 -19.00 6.03 -5.43
N GLY A 208 -18.56 7.16 -4.88
CA GLY A 208 -17.72 7.23 -3.69
C GLY A 208 -16.22 7.05 -3.99
N LEU A 209 -15.39 7.18 -2.95
CA LEU A 209 -13.95 7.05 -3.01
C LEU A 209 -13.59 5.55 -3.02
N GLN A 210 -13.14 5.05 -4.18
CA GLN A 210 -12.91 3.62 -4.37
C GLN A 210 -11.65 3.14 -3.66
N LYS A 211 -11.69 1.90 -3.18
CA LYS A 211 -10.52 1.20 -2.64
C LYS A 211 -9.47 1.04 -3.73
N SER A 212 -8.19 1.08 -3.33
CA SER A 212 -7.04 0.97 -4.23
C SER A 212 -6.81 2.15 -5.17
N ASP A 213 -7.63 3.20 -5.09
CA ASP A 213 -7.47 4.41 -5.90
C ASP A 213 -6.58 5.45 -5.22
N LEU A 214 -5.73 6.07 -6.04
CA LEU A 214 -5.03 7.31 -5.72
C LEU A 214 -5.86 8.48 -6.23
N ILE A 215 -6.39 9.26 -5.31
CA ILE A 215 -7.26 10.41 -5.56
C ILE A 215 -6.47 11.68 -5.32
N ILE A 216 -6.33 12.50 -6.35
CA ILE A 216 -5.61 13.78 -6.27
C ILE A 216 -6.61 14.91 -6.11
N VAL A 217 -6.43 15.70 -5.06
CA VAL A 217 -7.15 16.96 -4.86
C VAL A 217 -6.19 18.11 -5.09
N ALA A 218 -6.42 18.91 -6.13
CA ALA A 218 -5.54 20.00 -6.49
C ALA A 218 -6.25 21.33 -6.55
N ALA A 219 -5.58 22.37 -6.06
CA ALA A 219 -6.12 23.73 -6.11
C ALA A 219 -5.00 24.77 -6.06
N ARG A 220 -5.35 26.01 -6.39
CA ARG A 220 -4.51 27.16 -6.05
C ARG A 220 -4.57 27.44 -4.53
N PRO A 221 -3.56 28.11 -3.96
CA PRO A 221 -3.60 28.54 -2.56
C PRO A 221 -4.89 29.30 -2.23
N SER A 222 -5.38 29.16 -1.00
CA SER A 222 -6.59 29.83 -0.49
C SER A 222 -7.93 29.42 -1.13
N MET A 223 -7.94 28.46 -2.07
CA MET A 223 -9.18 27.92 -2.66
C MET A 223 -9.96 26.95 -1.77
N GLY A 224 -9.42 26.57 -0.60
CA GLY A 224 -10.08 25.63 0.32
C GLY A 224 -9.66 24.16 0.14
N LYS A 225 -8.48 23.89 -0.45
CA LYS A 225 -7.89 22.55 -0.63
C LYS A 225 -7.92 21.68 0.64
N THR A 226 -7.29 22.17 1.71
CA THR A 226 -7.24 21.46 3.00
C THR A 226 -8.63 21.36 3.61
N THR A 227 -9.46 22.41 3.51
CA THR A 227 -10.84 22.38 4.00
C THR A 227 -11.66 21.26 3.36
N PHE A 228 -11.62 21.15 2.03
CA PHE A 228 -12.34 20.12 1.30
C PHE A 228 -11.88 18.72 1.70
N ALA A 229 -10.56 18.48 1.70
CA ALA A 229 -10.01 17.18 2.10
C ALA A 229 -10.31 16.80 3.55
N MET A 230 -10.29 17.77 4.47
CA MET A 230 -10.69 17.54 5.86
C MET A 230 -12.18 17.20 5.97
N ASN A 231 -13.06 17.85 5.21
CA ASN A 231 -14.48 17.49 5.21
C ASN A 231 -14.73 16.07 4.66
N LEU A 232 -13.94 15.62 3.67
CA LEU A 232 -13.97 14.21 3.24
C LEU A 232 -13.56 13.26 4.37
N CYS A 233 -12.49 13.59 5.10
CA CYS A 233 -12.01 12.80 6.24
C CYS A 233 -13.02 12.78 7.40
N GLU A 234 -13.63 13.92 7.68
CA GLU A 234 -14.70 14.07 8.68
C GLU A 234 -15.89 13.17 8.35
N ASN A 235 -16.37 13.21 7.10
CA ASN A 235 -17.46 12.36 6.65
C ASN A 235 -17.09 10.88 6.79
N ALA A 236 -15.94 10.47 6.23
CA ALA A 236 -15.46 9.09 6.30
C ALA A 236 -15.32 8.59 7.74
N ALA A 237 -14.78 9.41 8.66
CA ALA A 237 -14.67 9.02 10.06
C ALA A 237 -16.05 8.88 10.74
N MET A 238 -17.02 9.72 10.37
CA MET A 238 -18.37 9.65 10.94
C MET A 238 -19.20 8.50 10.37
N THR A 239 -19.05 8.17 9.09
CA THR A 239 -19.85 7.11 8.44
C THR A 239 -19.22 5.73 8.53
N GLU A 240 -17.89 5.63 8.48
CA GLU A 240 -17.19 4.36 8.48
C GLU A 240 -16.77 3.92 9.89
N GLU A 241 -16.58 2.61 10.07
CA GLU A 241 -16.09 2.05 11.33
C GLU A 241 -14.55 2.08 11.43
N LYS A 242 -13.86 1.87 10.30
CA LYS A 242 -12.39 1.81 10.29
C LYS A 242 -11.75 3.18 10.43
N PRO A 243 -10.50 3.26 10.90
CA PRO A 243 -9.84 4.54 11.11
C PRO A 243 -9.54 5.31 9.82
N VAL A 244 -9.58 6.64 9.92
CA VAL A 244 -9.05 7.59 8.93
C VAL A 244 -7.68 8.07 9.40
N LEU A 245 -6.68 8.00 8.51
CA LEU A 245 -5.31 8.42 8.79
C LEU A 245 -4.96 9.69 8.01
N ILE A 246 -4.49 10.72 8.70
CA ILE A 246 -4.19 12.03 8.13
C ILE A 246 -2.71 12.36 8.36
N PHE A 247 -1.97 12.54 7.27
CA PHE A 247 -0.63 13.09 7.28
C PHE A 247 -0.69 14.58 6.91
N SER A 248 -0.33 15.44 7.84
CA SER A 248 -0.34 16.89 7.65
C SER A 248 1.05 17.47 7.70
N LEU A 249 1.64 17.63 6.52
CA LEU A 249 3.00 18.12 6.35
C LEU A 249 3.06 19.66 6.33
N GLU A 250 1.94 20.33 6.01
CA GLU A 250 1.86 21.80 5.96
C GLU A 250 1.37 22.41 7.28
N MET A 251 0.37 21.80 7.92
CA MET A 251 -0.29 22.36 9.10
C MET A 251 -0.04 21.50 10.36
N PRO A 252 0.19 22.12 11.53
CA PRO A 252 0.27 21.37 12.78
C PRO A 252 -1.11 20.79 13.17
N GLY A 253 -1.11 19.67 13.88
CA GLY A 253 -2.32 18.90 14.19
C GLY A 253 -3.36 19.69 14.99
N ASN A 254 -2.93 20.61 15.84
CA ASN A 254 -3.84 21.49 16.60
C ASN A 254 -4.65 22.44 15.69
N GLN A 255 -4.06 22.96 14.62
CA GLN A 255 -4.77 23.83 13.67
C GLN A 255 -5.78 23.06 12.83
N ILE A 256 -5.46 21.80 12.49
CA ILE A 256 -6.41 20.90 11.83
C ILE A 256 -7.59 20.62 12.75
N MET A 257 -7.33 20.30 14.01
CA MET A 257 -8.38 20.03 14.98
C MET A 257 -9.30 21.23 15.19
N MET A 258 -8.77 22.45 15.24
CA MET A 258 -9.59 23.67 15.32
C MET A 258 -10.53 23.83 14.12
N ARG A 259 -10.05 23.54 12.90
CA ARG A 259 -10.89 23.58 11.69
C ARG A 259 -11.97 22.50 11.71
N MET A 260 -11.62 21.30 12.15
CA MET A 260 -12.56 20.19 12.26
C MET A 260 -13.67 20.46 13.27
N LEU A 261 -13.31 20.99 14.44
CA LEU A 261 -14.29 21.42 15.44
C LEU A 261 -15.19 22.51 14.87
N ALA A 262 -14.66 23.51 14.16
CA ALA A 262 -15.47 24.54 13.50
C ALA A 262 -16.46 23.93 12.50
N SER A 263 -16.01 22.99 11.67
CA SER A 263 -16.82 22.31 10.65
C SER A 263 -17.95 21.49 11.26
N LEU A 264 -17.62 20.61 12.21
CA LEU A 264 -18.58 19.69 12.81
C LEU A 264 -19.57 20.39 13.74
N SER A 265 -19.10 21.35 14.56
CA SER A 265 -19.95 22.09 15.50
C SER A 265 -20.73 23.25 14.87
N ARG A 266 -20.38 23.63 13.62
CA ARG A 266 -20.90 24.82 12.93
C ARG A 266 -20.71 26.11 13.74
N VAL A 267 -19.59 26.21 14.44
CA VAL A 267 -19.16 27.41 15.16
C VAL A 267 -18.12 28.15 14.31
N ASP A 268 -18.22 29.47 14.28
CA ASP A 268 -17.31 30.31 13.51
C ASP A 268 -15.84 30.06 13.90
N GLN A 269 -15.00 29.80 12.90
CA GLN A 269 -13.59 29.46 13.11
C GLN A 269 -12.82 30.61 13.76
N THR A 270 -13.17 31.86 13.48
CA THR A 270 -12.56 33.04 14.12
C THR A 270 -12.90 33.07 15.59
N ARG A 271 -14.14 32.76 15.99
CA ARG A 271 -14.55 32.68 17.40
C ARG A 271 -13.78 31.60 18.16
N ILE A 272 -13.62 30.42 17.56
CA ILE A 272 -12.81 29.33 18.13
C ILE A 272 -11.35 29.79 18.28
N ARG A 273 -10.79 30.42 17.25
CA ARG A 273 -9.38 30.89 17.27
C ARG A 273 -9.14 32.01 18.27
N THR A 274 -10.08 32.93 18.45
CA THR A 274 -9.95 34.06 19.39
C THR A 274 -10.42 33.72 20.81
N GLY A 275 -11.06 32.56 21.00
CA GLY A 275 -11.66 32.15 22.27
C GLY A 275 -12.92 32.93 22.65
N GLN A 276 -13.51 33.67 21.72
CA GLN A 276 -14.72 34.48 21.93
C GLN A 276 -15.99 33.64 21.71
N LEU A 277 -16.11 32.59 22.52
CA LEU A 277 -17.21 31.63 22.48
C LEU A 277 -18.28 32.01 23.50
N ASP A 278 -19.55 31.95 23.09
CA ASP A 278 -20.66 32.04 24.03
C ASP A 278 -21.00 30.65 24.60
N ASP A 279 -21.95 30.60 25.53
CA ASP A 279 -22.35 29.35 26.19
C ASP A 279 -22.95 28.34 25.19
N GLU A 280 -23.58 28.82 24.11
CA GLU A 280 -24.17 27.97 23.07
C GLU A 280 -23.09 27.35 22.18
N ASP A 281 -22.10 28.13 21.75
CA ASP A 281 -20.93 27.65 21.02
C ASP A 281 -20.18 26.59 21.84
N TRP A 282 -19.97 26.85 23.13
CA TRP A 282 -19.31 25.89 24.02
C TRP A 282 -20.08 24.58 24.13
N ALA A 283 -21.41 24.63 24.20
CA ALA A 283 -22.25 23.45 24.20
C ALA A 283 -22.12 22.64 22.90
N ARG A 284 -22.12 23.31 21.73
CA ARG A 284 -21.95 22.65 20.41
C ARG A 284 -20.56 22.05 20.22
N ILE A 285 -19.51 22.73 20.69
CA ILE A 285 -18.14 22.22 20.65
C ILE A 285 -18.00 21.00 21.57
N SER A 286 -18.52 21.09 22.80
CA SER A 286 -18.43 20.00 23.78
C SER A 286 -19.16 18.75 23.31
N SER A 287 -20.34 18.87 22.71
CA SER A 287 -21.07 17.73 22.14
C SER A 287 -20.29 17.07 21.00
N THR A 288 -19.72 17.87 20.10
CA THR A 288 -18.89 17.39 18.98
C THR A 288 -17.64 16.66 19.48
N MET A 289 -16.98 17.18 20.52
CA MET A 289 -15.84 16.51 21.15
C MET A 289 -16.24 15.16 21.74
N GLY A 290 -17.42 15.07 22.36
CA GLY A 290 -17.97 13.81 22.85
C GLY A 290 -18.08 12.75 21.75
N ILE A 291 -18.66 13.12 20.61
CA ILE A 291 -18.82 12.22 19.44
C ILE A 291 -17.44 11.74 18.93
N LEU A 292 -16.47 12.65 18.78
CA LEU A 292 -15.13 12.29 18.32
C LEU A 292 -14.40 11.35 19.29
N LEU A 293 -14.53 11.61 20.60
CA LEU A 293 -13.92 10.80 21.66
C LEU A 293 -14.58 9.44 21.86
N GLU A 294 -15.84 9.29 21.46
CA GLU A 294 -16.55 8.01 21.44
C GLU A 294 -16.09 7.15 20.26
N LYS A 295 -16.04 7.73 19.06
CA LYS A 295 -15.63 7.04 17.82
C LYS A 295 -14.15 6.63 17.80
N ARG A 296 -13.23 7.51 18.23
CA ARG A 296 -11.76 7.30 18.28
C ARG A 296 -11.15 6.67 17.02
N ASN A 297 -11.67 6.98 15.84
CA ASN A 297 -11.27 6.37 14.58
C ASN A 297 -10.55 7.38 13.67
N MET A 298 -9.80 8.31 14.23
CA MET A 298 -9.04 9.29 13.46
C MET A 298 -7.65 9.51 14.04
N TYR A 299 -6.66 9.45 13.17
CA TYR A 299 -5.24 9.54 13.52
C TYR A 299 -4.61 10.66 12.70
N ILE A 300 -3.92 11.57 13.38
CA ILE A 300 -3.24 12.72 12.76
C ILE A 300 -1.75 12.60 13.05
N ASP A 301 -0.95 12.74 12.00
CA ASP A 301 0.50 12.80 12.05
C ASP A 301 0.96 14.08 11.35
N ASP A 302 1.47 15.04 12.11
CA ASP A 302 1.92 16.34 11.64
C ASP A 302 3.45 16.43 11.45
N SER A 303 4.10 15.28 11.28
CA SER A 303 5.53 15.22 10.99
C SER A 303 5.86 15.88 9.64
N SER A 304 6.86 16.76 9.63
CA SER A 304 7.33 17.42 8.40
C SER A 304 8.35 16.57 7.64
N GLY A 305 8.37 16.71 6.30
CA GLY A 305 9.44 16.15 5.47
C GLY A 305 9.40 14.62 5.30
N LEU A 306 8.24 14.00 5.50
CA LEU A 306 8.05 12.56 5.38
C LEU A 306 8.46 12.03 4.00
N THR A 307 9.15 10.91 4.01
CA THR A 307 9.42 10.10 2.83
C THR A 307 8.22 9.18 2.52
N PRO A 308 8.05 8.74 1.26
CA PRO A 308 7.00 7.76 0.93
C PRO A 308 7.09 6.46 1.73
N THR A 309 8.31 6.03 2.06
CA THR A 309 8.56 4.83 2.87
C THR A 309 8.04 4.98 4.29
N GLU A 310 8.28 6.12 4.94
CA GLU A 310 7.77 6.41 6.28
C GLU A 310 6.24 6.48 6.30
N VAL A 311 5.63 7.15 5.32
CA VAL A 311 4.16 7.19 5.15
C VAL A 311 3.61 5.77 5.06
N ARG A 312 4.21 4.92 4.22
CA ARG A 312 3.81 3.51 4.09
C ARG A 312 3.97 2.72 5.40
N SER A 313 5.10 2.87 6.10
CA SER A 313 5.36 2.17 7.36
C SER A 313 4.33 2.55 8.44
N ARG A 314 4.08 3.86 8.61
CA ARG A 314 3.09 4.38 9.57
C ARG A 314 1.66 3.96 9.21
N ALA A 315 1.29 4.02 7.94
CA ALA A 315 -0.03 3.55 7.47
C ALA A 315 -0.23 2.05 7.72
N ARG A 316 0.76 1.20 7.41
CA ARG A 316 0.72 -0.24 7.69
C ARG A 316 0.59 -0.55 9.18
N ARG A 317 1.23 0.23 10.04
CA ARG A 317 1.11 0.06 11.50
C ARG A 317 -0.33 0.22 11.95
N ILE A 318 -0.96 1.36 11.62
CA ILE A 318 -2.36 1.62 12.01
C ILE A 318 -3.31 0.62 11.33
N TYR A 319 -3.08 0.29 10.05
CA TYR A 319 -3.86 -0.73 9.35
C TYR A 319 -3.85 -2.08 10.08
N ARG A 320 -2.69 -2.55 10.55
CA ARG A 320 -2.55 -3.81 11.28
C ARG A 320 -3.20 -3.75 12.67
N GLU A 321 -3.00 -2.66 13.40
CA GLU A 321 -3.57 -2.48 14.75
C GLU A 321 -5.12 -2.48 14.72
N HIS A 322 -5.73 -2.02 13.63
CA HIS A 322 -7.19 -1.84 13.52
C HIS A 322 -7.89 -2.74 12.50
N GLY A 323 -7.20 -3.68 11.86
CA GLY A 323 -7.79 -4.55 10.83
C GLY A 323 -8.23 -3.80 9.56
N GLY A 324 -7.64 -2.64 9.30
CA GLY A 324 -7.80 -1.86 8.10
C GLY A 324 -7.88 -0.35 8.32
N LEU A 325 -8.05 0.40 7.24
CA LEU A 325 -8.29 1.84 7.23
C LEU A 325 -9.47 2.16 6.32
N SER A 326 -10.16 3.26 6.59
CA SER A 326 -11.21 3.79 5.72
C SER A 326 -10.63 4.70 4.63
N LEU A 327 -9.69 5.56 5.01
CA LEU A 327 -9.14 6.60 4.14
C LEU A 327 -7.76 7.01 4.64
N ILE A 328 -6.83 7.28 3.72
CA ILE A 328 -5.55 7.93 4.02
C ILE A 328 -5.55 9.29 3.33
N MET A 329 -5.25 10.37 4.07
CA MET A 329 -5.12 11.72 3.52
C MET A 329 -3.70 12.25 3.71
N ILE A 330 -3.15 12.92 2.70
CA ILE A 330 -1.79 13.50 2.73
C ILE A 330 -1.83 14.96 2.26
N ASP A 331 -1.58 15.92 3.16
CA ASP A 331 -1.51 17.36 2.88
C ASP A 331 -0.10 17.93 3.07
N TYR A 332 0.71 18.15 2.03
CA TYR A 332 0.49 17.87 0.61
C TYR A 332 1.74 17.26 -0.01
N LEU A 333 1.57 16.60 -1.15
CA LEU A 333 2.58 15.80 -1.83
C LEU A 333 3.91 16.55 -2.00
N GLN A 334 3.84 17.83 -2.36
CA GLN A 334 5.05 18.60 -2.61
C GLN A 334 5.83 18.99 -1.33
N LEU A 335 5.43 18.57 -0.13
CA LEU A 335 6.27 18.67 1.07
C LEU A 335 7.00 17.37 1.42
N MET A 336 6.64 16.27 0.76
CA MET A 336 7.37 15.02 0.87
C MET A 336 8.74 15.15 0.20
N ARG A 337 9.69 14.36 0.72
CA ARG A 337 11.07 14.33 0.21
C ARG A 337 11.51 12.92 -0.12
N VAL A 338 12.32 12.78 -1.15
CA VAL A 338 13.04 11.55 -1.49
C VAL A 338 14.53 11.92 -1.51
N PRO A 339 15.29 11.60 -0.44
CA PRO A 339 16.68 12.05 -0.29
C PRO A 339 17.57 11.77 -1.51
N SER A 340 17.37 10.61 -2.15
CA SER A 340 18.13 10.18 -3.33
C SER A 340 17.84 10.95 -4.62
N LEU A 341 16.73 11.70 -4.71
CA LEU A 341 16.26 12.40 -5.92
C LEU A 341 16.15 13.92 -5.74
N SER A 342 16.74 14.46 -4.67
CA SER A 342 16.60 15.87 -4.29
C SER A 342 17.01 16.89 -5.37
N GLU A 343 17.86 16.51 -6.32
CA GLU A 343 18.28 17.38 -7.43
C GLU A 343 17.24 17.51 -8.55
N ASN A 344 16.34 16.53 -8.71
CA ASN A 344 15.36 16.51 -9.78
C ASN A 344 13.94 16.33 -9.24
N ARG A 345 13.28 17.47 -9.03
CA ARG A 345 11.95 17.52 -8.45
C ARG A 345 10.89 16.75 -9.25
N THR A 346 11.02 16.70 -10.57
CA THR A 346 10.08 15.95 -11.43
C THR A 346 10.16 14.44 -11.14
N LEU A 347 11.37 13.91 -11.01
CA LEU A 347 11.57 12.49 -10.69
C LEU A 347 11.15 12.17 -9.26
N GLU A 348 11.44 13.07 -8.32
CA GLU A 348 11.01 12.94 -6.93
C GLU A 348 9.49 12.84 -6.82
N ILE A 349 8.75 13.72 -7.51
CA ILE A 349 7.29 13.69 -7.54
C ILE A 349 6.75 12.43 -8.22
N ALA A 350 7.40 11.95 -9.29
CA ALA A 350 7.03 10.69 -9.92
C ALA A 350 7.20 9.50 -8.97
N GLU A 351 8.29 9.45 -8.20
CA GLU A 351 8.52 8.39 -7.21
C GLU A 351 7.48 8.42 -6.08
N ILE A 352 7.17 9.62 -5.57
CA ILE A 352 6.13 9.82 -4.54
C ILE A 352 4.79 9.32 -5.07
N SER A 353 4.37 9.78 -6.25
CA SER A 353 3.10 9.41 -6.88
C SER A 353 2.95 7.89 -7.05
N ARG A 354 3.97 7.25 -7.63
CA ARG A 354 4.01 5.80 -7.81
C ARG A 354 3.95 5.05 -6.49
N SER A 355 4.70 5.50 -5.49
CA SER A 355 4.72 4.91 -4.14
C SER A 355 3.36 4.98 -3.45
N LEU A 356 2.65 6.10 -3.60
CA LEU A 356 1.31 6.26 -3.02
C LEU A 356 0.26 5.43 -3.75
N LYS A 357 0.37 5.30 -5.08
CA LYS A 357 -0.50 4.37 -5.83
C LYS A 357 -0.25 2.91 -5.42
N ALA A 358 1.00 2.53 -5.20
CA ALA A 358 1.35 1.21 -4.68
C ALA A 358 0.77 1.00 -3.28
N LEU A 359 0.90 1.98 -2.38
CA LEU A 359 0.31 1.95 -1.03
C LEU A 359 -1.23 1.77 -1.09
N ALA A 360 -1.91 2.53 -1.94
CA ALA A 360 -3.35 2.43 -2.12
C ALA A 360 -3.77 1.00 -2.52
N LYS A 361 -3.09 0.43 -3.52
CA LYS A 361 -3.34 -0.94 -4.00
C LYS A 361 -3.05 -2.00 -2.94
N GLU A 362 -1.92 -1.88 -2.26
CA GLU A 362 -1.47 -2.82 -1.26
C GLU A 362 -2.44 -2.91 -0.08
N LEU A 363 -2.84 -1.76 0.48
CA LEU A 363 -3.75 -1.71 1.61
C LEU A 363 -5.22 -1.83 1.21
N GLN A 364 -5.53 -1.73 -0.10
CA GLN A 364 -6.89 -1.62 -0.62
C GLN A 364 -7.68 -0.47 0.03
N VAL A 365 -7.04 0.69 0.15
CA VAL A 365 -7.57 1.88 0.82
C VAL A 365 -7.53 3.07 -0.13
N PRO A 366 -8.57 3.91 -0.21
CA PRO A 366 -8.49 5.17 -0.96
C PRO A 366 -7.43 6.09 -0.34
N VAL A 367 -6.51 6.57 -1.17
CA VAL A 367 -5.47 7.54 -0.76
C VAL A 367 -5.79 8.88 -1.39
N VAL A 368 -6.18 9.87 -0.57
CA VAL A 368 -6.44 11.25 -0.98
C VAL A 368 -5.17 12.07 -0.76
N ALA A 369 -4.53 12.46 -1.85
CA ALA A 369 -3.31 13.24 -1.79
C ALA A 369 -3.51 14.64 -2.37
N LEU A 370 -3.09 15.65 -1.60
CA LEU A 370 -3.28 17.04 -1.98
C LEU A 370 -2.11 17.50 -2.84
N SER A 371 -2.41 18.30 -3.86
CA SER A 371 -1.42 18.86 -4.77
C SER A 371 -1.65 20.36 -4.98
N GLN A 372 -0.58 21.13 -5.12
CA GLN A 372 -0.67 22.54 -5.51
C GLN A 372 -0.47 22.71 -7.02
N LEU A 373 -1.21 23.64 -7.62
CA LEU A 373 -1.14 23.96 -9.05
C LEU A 373 -0.07 25.01 -9.38
N ASN A 374 0.40 25.00 -10.62
CA ASN A 374 1.32 26.01 -11.15
C ASN A 374 0.73 27.43 -11.11
N ARG A 375 1.61 28.43 -10.96
CA ARG A 375 1.21 29.86 -10.95
C ARG A 375 0.83 30.38 -12.33
N SER A 376 1.30 29.73 -13.41
CA SER A 376 0.97 30.10 -14.80
C SER A 376 -0.53 30.08 -15.09
N LEU A 377 -1.30 29.28 -14.35
CA LEU A 377 -2.76 29.27 -14.40
C LEU A 377 -3.36 30.67 -14.25
N GLU A 378 -2.78 31.52 -13.39
CA GLU A 378 -3.31 32.87 -13.12
C GLU A 378 -3.18 33.83 -14.30
N GLN A 379 -2.35 33.48 -15.30
CA GLN A 379 -2.17 34.28 -16.53
C GLN A 379 -3.20 33.93 -17.61
N ARG A 380 -3.95 32.82 -17.45
CA ARG A 380 -5.00 32.42 -18.40
C ARG A 380 -6.25 33.27 -18.21
N ALA A 381 -6.98 33.50 -19.31
CA ALA A 381 -8.27 34.18 -19.27
C ALA A 381 -9.29 33.34 -18.47
N ASP A 382 -9.40 32.05 -18.80
CA ASP A 382 -10.10 31.08 -17.97
C ASP A 382 -9.14 30.51 -16.92
N LYS A 383 -9.47 30.75 -15.66
CA LYS A 383 -8.68 30.32 -14.50
C LYS A 383 -9.14 28.97 -13.92
N ARG A 384 -10.08 28.27 -14.58
CA ARG A 384 -10.44 26.90 -14.21
C ARG A 384 -9.23 25.98 -14.43
N PRO A 385 -8.80 25.22 -13.41
CA PRO A 385 -7.68 24.29 -13.54
C PRO A 385 -7.96 23.17 -14.53
N VAL A 386 -6.90 22.74 -15.22
CA VAL A 386 -6.87 21.56 -16.10
C VAL A 386 -5.68 20.67 -15.73
N ASN A 387 -5.64 19.44 -16.25
CA ASN A 387 -4.58 18.47 -15.91
C ASN A 387 -3.16 19.02 -16.14
N SER A 388 -2.95 19.82 -17.18
CA SER A 388 -1.64 20.44 -17.47
C SER A 388 -1.16 21.45 -16.41
N ASP A 389 -2.02 21.88 -15.48
CA ASP A 389 -1.64 22.78 -14.40
C ASP A 389 -1.06 22.07 -13.17
N LEU A 390 -1.18 20.73 -13.11
CA LEU A 390 -0.50 19.94 -12.09
C LEU A 390 1.01 20.13 -12.27
N ARG A 391 1.64 20.63 -11.21
CA ARG A 391 3.02 21.11 -11.23
C ARG A 391 4.00 19.95 -11.36
N GLU A 392 4.92 20.05 -12.33
CA GLU A 392 6.09 19.15 -12.45
C GLU A 392 5.71 17.66 -12.61
N SER A 393 4.53 17.34 -13.17
CA SER A 393 3.83 16.10 -12.84
C SER A 393 3.05 15.37 -13.95
N GLY A 394 3.65 15.14 -15.12
CA GLY A 394 3.06 14.19 -16.06
C GLY A 394 2.82 12.80 -15.41
N SER A 395 3.64 12.43 -14.43
CA SER A 395 3.51 11.21 -13.61
C SER A 395 2.28 11.21 -12.70
N ILE A 396 2.01 12.29 -11.94
CA ILE A 396 0.81 12.37 -11.09
C ILE A 396 -0.44 12.16 -11.93
N GLU A 397 -0.52 12.84 -13.09
CA GLU A 397 -1.67 12.69 -13.97
C GLU A 397 -1.85 11.24 -14.41
N GLN A 398 -0.78 10.52 -14.74
CA GLN A 398 -0.85 9.13 -15.20
C GLN A 398 -1.23 8.16 -14.07
N ASP A 399 -0.61 8.31 -12.90
CA ASP A 399 -0.75 7.39 -11.77
C ASP A 399 -2.09 7.52 -11.04
N ALA A 400 -2.64 8.74 -10.96
CA ALA A 400 -3.91 9.00 -10.31
C ALA A 400 -5.08 8.29 -11.02
N ASP A 401 -6.07 7.86 -10.24
CA ASP A 401 -7.31 7.27 -10.76
C ASP A 401 -8.42 8.32 -10.86
N LEU A 402 -8.47 9.24 -9.90
CA LEU A 402 -9.39 10.38 -9.84
C LEU A 402 -8.60 11.66 -9.57
N ILE A 403 -8.84 12.71 -10.37
CA ILE A 403 -8.26 14.04 -10.16
C ILE A 403 -9.40 15.05 -10.03
N MET A 404 -9.46 15.72 -8.89
CA MET A 404 -10.41 16.76 -8.57
C MET A 404 -9.69 18.10 -8.42
N PHE A 405 -10.14 19.10 -9.18
CA PHE A 405 -9.69 20.47 -9.06
C PHE A 405 -10.72 21.32 -8.33
N ILE A 406 -10.26 22.17 -7.42
CA ILE A 406 -11.14 23.12 -6.73
C ILE A 406 -10.99 24.49 -7.36
N TYR A 407 -12.11 25.06 -7.79
CA TYR A 407 -12.21 26.40 -8.32
C TYR A 407 -13.28 27.20 -7.58
N ARG A 408 -12.95 28.43 -7.19
CA ARG A 408 -13.88 29.37 -6.56
C ARG A 408 -13.78 30.70 -7.28
N ASP A 409 -14.83 31.07 -7.99
CA ASP A 409 -14.85 32.26 -8.83
C ASP A 409 -14.71 33.55 -8.00
N GLU A 410 -15.35 33.61 -6.84
CA GLU A 410 -15.30 34.74 -5.90
C GLU A 410 -13.89 35.12 -5.41
N VAL A 411 -12.92 34.20 -5.50
CA VAL A 411 -11.51 34.48 -5.12
C VAL A 411 -10.81 35.30 -6.20
N TYR A 412 -11.25 35.18 -7.45
CA TYR A 412 -10.68 35.90 -8.59
C TYR A 412 -11.51 37.11 -9.02
N HIS A 413 -12.80 37.12 -8.70
CA HIS A 413 -13.76 38.13 -9.14
C HIS A 413 -14.60 38.62 -7.95
N GLU A 414 -14.38 39.87 -7.52
CA GLU A 414 -15.06 40.46 -6.35
C GLU A 414 -16.59 40.55 -6.52
N ASN A 415 -17.06 40.76 -7.76
CA ASN A 415 -18.47 40.88 -8.12
C ASN A 415 -19.03 39.58 -8.73
N SER A 416 -18.53 38.43 -8.29
CA SER A 416 -18.99 37.12 -8.77
C SER A 416 -20.44 36.84 -8.36
N ASP A 417 -21.26 36.40 -9.32
CA ASP A 417 -22.61 35.87 -9.06
C ASP A 417 -22.57 34.48 -8.39
N LEU A 418 -21.40 33.84 -8.36
CA LEU A 418 -21.15 32.53 -7.77
C LEU A 418 -20.54 32.63 -6.37
N LYS A 419 -20.88 33.68 -5.62
CA LYS A 419 -20.39 33.87 -4.25
C LYS A 419 -20.84 32.72 -3.34
N GLY A 420 -19.91 32.17 -2.56
CA GLY A 420 -20.12 31.01 -1.72
C GLY A 420 -20.31 29.70 -2.50
N VAL A 421 -20.06 29.67 -3.81
CA VAL A 421 -20.11 28.46 -4.63
C VAL A 421 -18.71 28.03 -5.00
N ALA A 422 -18.42 26.75 -4.83
CA ALA A 422 -17.19 26.13 -5.26
C ALA A 422 -17.48 25.05 -6.31
N GLU A 423 -16.69 25.07 -7.38
CA GLU A 423 -16.68 24.04 -8.41
C GLU A 423 -15.61 23.01 -8.08
N ILE A 424 -16.03 21.75 -8.00
CA ILE A 424 -15.16 20.57 -7.95
C ILE A 424 -15.15 19.98 -9.37
N ILE A 425 -14.10 20.28 -10.11
CA ILE A 425 -13.92 19.86 -11.50
C ILE A 425 -13.21 18.52 -11.50
N ILE A 426 -13.87 17.48 -12.01
CA ILE A 426 -13.30 16.15 -12.20
C ILE A 426 -12.51 16.15 -13.51
N GLY A 427 -11.21 16.44 -13.44
CA GLY A 427 -10.32 16.52 -14.60
C GLY A 427 -9.86 15.16 -15.14
N LYS A 428 -9.90 14.13 -14.29
CA LYS A 428 -9.64 12.73 -14.67
C LYS A 428 -10.48 11.82 -13.80
N GLN A 429 -11.09 10.81 -14.40
CA GLN A 429 -11.76 9.71 -13.70
C GLN A 429 -11.58 8.44 -14.52
N ARG A 430 -10.99 7.38 -13.94
CA ARG A 430 -10.74 6.12 -14.66
C ARG A 430 -12.01 5.27 -14.82
N ASN A 431 -12.91 5.31 -13.84
CA ASN A 431 -14.02 4.35 -13.72
C ASN A 431 -15.40 5.01 -13.87
N GLY A 432 -15.48 6.20 -14.47
CA GLY A 432 -16.70 7.00 -14.52
C GLY A 432 -16.55 8.27 -15.36
N PRO A 433 -17.61 9.08 -15.46
CA PRO A 433 -17.60 10.29 -16.26
C PRO A 433 -16.75 11.39 -15.61
N ILE A 434 -16.18 12.25 -16.46
CA ILE A 434 -15.67 13.57 -16.04
C ILE A 434 -16.83 14.56 -15.91
N GLY A 435 -16.56 15.74 -15.36
CA GLY A 435 -17.53 16.82 -15.29
C GLY A 435 -17.28 17.72 -14.08
N THR A 436 -18.19 18.64 -13.84
CA THR A 436 -18.09 19.57 -12.71
C THR A 436 -19.20 19.28 -11.72
N VAL A 437 -18.88 19.31 -10.43
CA VAL A 437 -19.83 19.25 -9.33
C VAL A 437 -19.77 20.57 -8.58
N ARG A 438 -20.91 21.11 -8.18
CA ARG A 438 -20.95 22.35 -7.39
C ARG A 438 -21.26 22.05 -5.95
N LEU A 439 -20.55 22.73 -5.07
CA LEU A 439 -20.74 22.67 -3.63
C LEU A 439 -20.91 24.10 -3.09
N THR A 440 -21.56 24.23 -1.95
CA THR A 440 -21.63 25.48 -1.21
C THR A 440 -20.42 25.59 -0.28
N PHE A 441 -19.61 26.63 -0.44
CA PHE A 441 -18.47 26.91 0.42
C PHE A 441 -18.87 27.83 1.58
N ASN A 442 -18.93 27.26 2.78
CA ASN A 442 -19.18 27.95 4.03
C ASN A 442 -17.86 28.18 4.79
N GLY A 443 -17.08 29.15 4.29
CA GLY A 443 -15.73 29.43 4.79
C GLY A 443 -15.67 29.81 6.27
N GLN A 444 -16.72 30.41 6.83
CA GLN A 444 -16.81 30.76 8.26
C GLN A 444 -16.71 29.54 9.19
N TRP A 445 -17.15 28.37 8.72
CA TRP A 445 -17.09 27.11 9.46
C TRP A 445 -15.99 26.17 8.94
N SER A 446 -15.16 26.61 7.99
CA SER A 446 -14.25 25.71 7.27
C SER A 446 -14.99 24.48 6.72
N ARG A 447 -16.08 24.70 5.97
CA ARG A 447 -16.94 23.61 5.50
C ARG A 447 -17.39 23.79 4.05
N PHE A 448 -17.48 22.68 3.33
CA PHE A 448 -18.28 22.56 2.12
C PHE A 448 -19.57 21.82 2.46
N ASP A 449 -20.69 22.25 1.88
CA ASP A 449 -21.99 21.61 1.97
C ASP A 449 -22.51 21.28 0.56
N ASN A 450 -23.48 20.37 0.47
CA ASN A 450 -24.17 20.09 -0.79
C ASN A 450 -24.82 21.36 -1.34
N TYR A 451 -24.68 21.60 -2.64
CA TYR A 451 -25.27 22.77 -3.28
C TYR A 451 -26.80 22.61 -3.35
N ALA A 452 -27.51 23.59 -2.80
CA ALA A 452 -28.98 23.61 -2.77
C ALA A 452 -29.59 24.64 -3.74
N GLY A 453 -28.78 25.24 -4.60
CA GLY A 453 -29.24 26.22 -5.59
C GLY A 453 -29.88 25.55 -6.83
N PRO A 454 -30.34 26.35 -7.80
CA PRO A 454 -30.94 25.83 -9.03
C PRO A 454 -29.96 24.90 -9.75
N ALA A 455 -30.48 23.78 -10.26
CA ALA A 455 -29.71 22.92 -11.15
C ALA A 455 -29.28 23.75 -12.36
N TYR A 456 -27.97 23.82 -12.61
CA TYR A 456 -27.47 24.28 -13.89
C TYR A 456 -27.36 23.06 -14.77
N ASP A 457 -27.76 23.17 -16.03
CA ASP A 457 -27.52 22.09 -16.98
C ASP A 457 -26.01 21.82 -17.02
N ASP A 458 -25.64 20.55 -16.76
CA ASP A 458 -24.29 20.04 -16.94
C ASP A 458 -23.99 20.14 -18.45
N GLU A 459 -23.28 21.20 -18.90
CA GLU A 459 -22.66 21.25 -20.24
C GLU A 459 -21.46 20.29 -20.37
#